data_AF-A0A357IBD3-F1
#
_entry.id   AF-A0A357IBD3-F1
#
_cell.length_a   1.000
_cell.length_b   1.000
_cell.length_c   1.000
_cell.angle_alpha   90.00
_cell.angle_beta   90.00
_cell.angle_gamma   90.00
#
_symmetry.space_group_name_H-M   'P 1'
#
loop_
_entity.id
_entity.type
_entity.pdbx_description
1 polymer ?
#
loop_
_entity_poly.entity_id
_entity_poly.type
_entity_poly.pdbx_seq_one_letter_code
_entity_poly.pdbx_strand_id
1 'polypeptide(L)'
;MRVSTILLIKRYSRKWLSDLARSLIVLTIAMLSSLTHGAEKLTTLVLAGPFSAVSYPLVHMVETKALDDVAESITFQSIQNPDQLRLLAIGDDSADFLAMPANVAAILYNKGVPLKLLSIPVWGVLWIVSRDDNLKTLADFKGKEIA
;
A
#
# COMPACT_ATOMS: atom_id res chain seq x y z
N MET A 1 -25.28 -44.13 52.40
CA MET A 1 -24.90 -42.74 52.04
C MET A 1 -23.61 -42.73 51.19
N ARG A 2 -23.63 -43.26 49.95
CA ARG A 2 -22.46 -43.27 49.02
C ARG A 2 -22.81 -43.17 47.53
N VAL A 3 -24.10 -43.12 47.16
CA VAL A 3 -24.52 -43.14 45.74
C VAL A 3 -24.51 -41.74 45.12
N SER A 4 -24.83 -40.69 45.88
CA SER A 4 -24.92 -39.31 45.33
C SER A 4 -23.56 -38.68 44.96
N THR A 5 -22.47 -39.03 45.65
CA THR A 5 -21.14 -38.45 45.39
C THR A 5 -20.52 -38.95 44.09
N ILE A 6 -20.70 -40.23 43.75
CA ILE A 6 -20.19 -40.83 42.50
C ILE A 6 -20.93 -40.28 41.26
N LEU A 7 -22.25 -40.07 41.38
CA LEU A 7 -23.06 -39.44 40.34
C LEU A 7 -22.67 -37.98 40.09
N LEU A 8 -22.32 -37.23 41.14
CA LEU A 8 -21.88 -35.83 41.01
C LEU A 8 -20.55 -35.72 40.24
N ILE A 9 -19.56 -36.57 40.55
CA ILE A 9 -18.25 -36.60 39.90
C ILE A 9 -18.37 -37.02 38.42
N LYS A 10 -19.17 -38.06 38.13
CA LYS A 10 -19.40 -38.54 36.76
C LYS A 10 -20.16 -37.51 35.91
N ARG A 11 -21.07 -36.74 36.53
CA ARG A 11 -21.81 -35.63 35.91
C ARG A 11 -20.92 -34.40 35.66
N TYR A 12 -19.99 -34.11 36.56
CA TYR A 12 -19.01 -33.03 36.40
C TYR A 12 -18.00 -33.34 35.27
N SER A 13 -17.49 -34.57 35.20
CA SER A 13 -16.60 -35.05 34.12
C SER A 13 -17.25 -34.97 32.73
N ARG A 14 -18.51 -35.38 32.59
CA ARG A 14 -19.24 -35.29 31.31
C ARG A 14 -19.49 -33.85 30.88
N LYS A 15 -19.73 -32.95 31.84
CA LYS A 15 -19.94 -31.52 31.55
C LYS A 15 -18.67 -30.84 31.05
N TRP A 16 -17.53 -31.12 31.69
CA TRP A 16 -16.23 -30.60 31.26
C TRP A 16 -15.82 -31.08 29.86
N LEU A 17 -16.07 -32.36 29.54
CA LEU A 17 -15.85 -32.90 28.20
C LEU A 17 -16.76 -32.24 27.14
N SER A 18 -18.03 -31.96 27.47
CA SER A 18 -18.93 -31.25 26.56
C SER A 18 -18.57 -29.77 26.38
N ASP A 19 -18.05 -29.11 27.40
CA ASP A 19 -17.64 -27.71 27.34
C ASP A 19 -16.33 -27.55 26.55
N LEU A 20 -15.40 -28.51 26.67
CA LEU A 20 -14.21 -28.61 25.80
C LEU A 20 -14.57 -28.90 24.36
N ALA A 21 -15.48 -29.85 24.10
CA ALA A 21 -15.94 -30.15 22.75
C ALA A 21 -16.61 -28.92 22.11
N ARG A 22 -17.44 -28.19 22.87
CA ARG A 22 -18.05 -26.94 22.42
C ARG A 22 -17.02 -25.85 22.14
N SER A 23 -16.02 -25.69 23.01
CA SER A 23 -14.93 -24.73 22.76
C SER A 23 -14.11 -25.10 21.53
N LEU A 24 -13.80 -26.38 21.32
CA LEU A 24 -13.10 -26.83 20.10
C LEU A 24 -13.94 -26.55 18.86
N ILE A 25 -15.24 -26.84 18.89
CA ILE A 25 -16.14 -26.58 17.76
C ILE A 25 -16.20 -25.08 17.44
N VAL A 26 -16.34 -24.22 18.46
CA VAL A 26 -16.33 -22.76 18.27
C VAL A 26 -15.00 -22.27 17.70
N LEU A 27 -13.87 -22.80 18.18
CA LEU A 27 -12.54 -22.45 17.68
C LEU A 27 -12.34 -22.89 16.23
N THR A 28 -12.86 -24.07 15.87
CA THR A 28 -12.78 -24.62 14.51
C THR A 28 -13.66 -23.82 13.54
N ILE A 29 -14.86 -23.41 13.96
CA ILE A 29 -15.75 -22.54 13.18
C ILE A 29 -15.15 -21.15 12.99
N ALA A 30 -14.51 -20.59 14.03
CA ALA A 30 -13.81 -19.31 13.93
C ALA A 30 -12.64 -19.37 12.93
N MET A 31 -11.84 -20.44 12.98
CA MET A 31 -10.73 -20.66 12.04
C MET A 31 -11.21 -20.89 10.59
N LEU A 32 -12.31 -21.61 10.38
CA LEU A 32 -12.89 -21.79 9.04
C LEU A 32 -13.46 -20.48 8.46
N SER A 33 -14.05 -19.63 9.30
CA SER A 33 -14.58 -18.32 8.89
C SER A 33 -13.49 -17.34 8.41
N SER A 34 -12.26 -17.50 8.90
CA SER A 34 -11.11 -16.71 8.47
C SER A 34 -10.57 -17.14 7.11
N LEU A 35 -10.79 -18.40 6.70
CA LEU A 35 -10.35 -18.92 5.39
C LEU A 35 -11.27 -18.47 4.25
N THR A 36 -12.51 -18.07 4.55
CA THR A 36 -13.51 -17.64 3.56
C THR A 36 -13.56 -16.12 3.35
N HIS A 37 -12.84 -15.33 4.16
CA HIS A 37 -12.66 -13.90 3.89
C HIS A 37 -11.54 -13.73 2.85
N GLY A 38 -11.84 -14.04 1.59
CA GLY A 38 -11.10 -13.45 0.48
C GLY A 38 -11.33 -11.94 0.55
N ALA A 39 -10.26 -11.14 0.50
CA ALA A 39 -10.40 -9.70 0.42
C ALA A 39 -11.28 -9.37 -0.79
N GLU A 40 -12.41 -8.71 -0.56
CA GLU A 40 -13.30 -8.29 -1.64
C GLU A 40 -12.56 -7.28 -2.52
N LYS A 41 -12.65 -7.45 -3.83
CA LYS A 41 -11.96 -6.56 -4.77
C LYS A 41 -12.50 -5.15 -4.62
N LEU A 42 -11.61 -4.17 -4.73
CA LEU A 42 -12.02 -2.77 -4.84
C LEU A 42 -12.78 -2.55 -6.15
N THR A 43 -13.81 -1.71 -6.15
CA THR A 43 -14.54 -1.38 -7.40
C THR A 43 -13.63 -0.64 -8.38
N THR A 44 -12.91 0.38 -7.90
CA THR A 44 -11.98 1.16 -8.71
C THR A 44 -10.72 1.46 -7.91
N LEU A 45 -9.56 1.33 -8.55
CA LEU A 45 -8.27 1.79 -8.05
C LEU A 45 -7.73 2.90 -8.96
N VAL A 46 -7.49 4.08 -8.37
CA VAL A 46 -7.03 5.27 -9.08
C VAL A 46 -5.54 5.48 -8.84
N LEU A 47 -4.74 5.28 -9.89
CA LEU A 47 -3.32 5.58 -9.91
C LEU A 47 -3.12 6.96 -10.55
N ALA A 48 -2.39 7.87 -9.92
CA ALA A 48 -2.19 9.21 -10.46
C ALA A 48 -0.71 9.62 -10.49
N GLY A 49 -0.34 10.47 -11.44
CA GLY A 49 0.98 11.09 -11.45
C GLY A 49 1.27 11.89 -12.72
N PRO A 50 2.42 12.58 -12.77
CA PRO A 50 2.83 13.34 -13.95
C PRO A 50 3.22 12.40 -15.09
N PHE A 51 3.09 12.85 -16.34
CA PHE A 51 3.68 12.14 -17.49
C PHE A 51 5.21 12.25 -17.47
N SER A 52 5.84 11.39 -16.67
CA SER A 52 7.29 11.31 -16.54
C SER A 52 7.69 9.93 -16.01
N ALA A 53 9.00 9.67 -15.94
CA ALA A 53 9.55 8.38 -15.53
C ALA A 53 8.99 7.85 -14.19
N VAL A 54 8.63 8.73 -13.25
CA VAL A 54 8.09 8.31 -11.94
C VAL A 54 6.73 7.60 -12.03
N SER A 55 5.97 7.85 -13.11
CA SER A 55 4.65 7.26 -13.33
C SER A 55 4.68 6.04 -14.25
N TYR A 56 5.80 5.73 -14.90
CA TYR A 56 5.89 4.59 -15.82
C TYR A 56 5.50 3.25 -15.18
N PRO A 57 5.91 2.92 -13.95
CA PRO A 57 5.45 1.69 -13.31
C PRO A 57 3.93 1.66 -13.11
N LEU A 58 3.31 2.80 -12.76
CA LEU A 58 1.86 2.88 -12.57
C LEU A 58 1.12 2.65 -13.89
N VAL A 59 1.54 3.33 -14.96
CA VAL A 59 0.98 3.14 -16.31
C VAL A 59 1.14 1.69 -16.75
N HIS A 60 2.33 1.12 -16.56
CA HIS A 60 2.61 -0.27 -16.93
C HIS A 60 1.73 -1.26 -16.16
N MET A 61 1.45 -1.03 -14.87
CA MET A 61 0.53 -1.86 -14.08
C MET A 61 -0.90 -1.81 -14.62
N VAL A 62 -1.36 -0.64 -15.10
CA VAL A 62 -2.67 -0.51 -15.77
C VAL A 62 -2.68 -1.29 -17.09
N GLU A 63 -1.66 -1.11 -17.93
CA GLU A 63 -1.58 -1.77 -19.25
C GLU A 63 -1.52 -3.30 -19.15
N THR A 64 -0.76 -3.80 -18.17
CA THR A 64 -0.55 -5.25 -17.96
C THR A 64 -1.60 -5.90 -17.07
N LYS A 65 -2.55 -5.12 -16.53
CA LYS A 65 -3.57 -5.61 -15.60
C LYS A 65 -2.97 -6.28 -14.35
N ALA A 66 -1.87 -5.72 -13.86
CA ALA A 66 -1.06 -6.33 -12.80
C ALA A 66 -1.77 -6.42 -11.43
N LEU A 67 -2.90 -5.72 -11.26
CA LEU A 67 -3.66 -5.65 -10.01
C LEU A 67 -5.12 -6.12 -10.19
N ASP A 68 -5.41 -6.92 -11.23
CA ASP A 68 -6.77 -7.42 -11.51
C ASP A 68 -7.32 -8.28 -10.38
N ASP A 69 -6.47 -8.90 -9.57
CA ASP A 69 -6.86 -9.64 -8.37
C ASP A 69 -7.24 -8.72 -7.19
N VAL A 70 -6.88 -7.44 -7.25
CA VAL A 70 -7.11 -6.43 -6.20
C VAL A 70 -8.31 -5.53 -6.51
N ALA A 71 -8.54 -5.15 -7.77
CA ALA A 71 -9.61 -4.23 -8.16
C ALA A 71 -10.32 -4.67 -9.45
N GLU A 72 -11.61 -4.32 -9.59
CA GLU A 72 -12.39 -4.56 -10.81
C GLU A 72 -11.98 -3.62 -11.95
N SER A 73 -11.66 -2.37 -11.62
CA SER A 73 -11.21 -1.33 -12.55
C SER A 73 -9.95 -0.65 -12.02
N ILE A 74 -8.93 -0.52 -12.86
CA ILE A 74 -7.70 0.20 -12.52
C ILE A 74 -7.52 1.31 -13.55
N THR A 75 -7.36 2.54 -13.09
CA THR A 75 -7.25 3.71 -13.97
C THR A 75 -5.98 4.51 -13.68
N PHE A 76 -5.42 5.12 -14.73
CA PHE A 76 -4.34 6.08 -14.57
C PHE A 76 -4.83 7.50 -14.88
N GLN A 77 -4.68 8.41 -13.92
CA GLN A 77 -4.98 9.83 -14.08
C GLN A 77 -3.70 10.65 -14.17
N SER A 78 -3.55 11.36 -15.28
CA SER A 78 -2.42 12.28 -15.45
C SER A 78 -2.64 13.57 -14.66
N ILE A 79 -1.59 13.99 -13.95
CA ILE A 79 -1.53 15.27 -13.25
C ILE A 79 -0.76 16.27 -14.11
N GLN A 80 -1.40 17.38 -14.46
CA GLN A 80 -0.84 18.40 -15.34
C GLN A 80 -0.21 19.56 -14.57
N ASN A 81 -0.68 19.86 -13.36
CA ASN A 81 -0.19 20.99 -12.59
C ASN A 81 -0.12 20.71 -11.07
N PRO A 82 0.64 21.54 -10.31
CA PRO A 82 0.80 21.35 -8.87
C PRO A 82 -0.49 21.49 -8.04
N ASP A 83 -1.49 22.21 -8.53
CA ASP A 83 -2.75 22.38 -7.81
C ASP A 83 -3.62 21.13 -7.91
N GLN A 84 -3.66 20.48 -9.08
CA GLN A 84 -4.25 19.16 -9.26
C GLN A 84 -3.60 18.12 -8.34
N LEU A 85 -2.26 18.17 -8.19
CA LEU A 85 -1.56 17.28 -7.27
C LEU A 85 -2.06 17.43 -5.83
N ARG A 86 -2.22 18.68 -5.36
CA ARG A 86 -2.70 18.96 -4.00
C ARG A 86 -4.15 18.52 -3.82
N LEU A 87 -4.99 18.76 -4.83
CA LEU A 87 -6.39 18.31 -4.82
C LEU A 87 -6.47 16.78 -4.73
N LEU A 88 -5.69 16.05 -5.52
CA LEU A 88 -5.66 14.58 -5.47
C LEU A 88 -5.04 14.01 -4.19
N ALA A 89 -4.20 14.79 -3.50
CA ALA A 89 -3.57 14.37 -2.25
C ALA A 89 -4.42 14.62 -1.00
N ILE A 90 -5.42 15.51 -1.07
CA ILE A 90 -6.19 16.00 0.09
C ILE A 90 -7.70 15.89 -0.10
N GLY A 91 -8.19 15.95 -1.34
CA GLY A 91 -9.61 16.05 -1.67
C GLY A 91 -10.36 14.72 -1.61
N ASP A 92 -11.69 14.81 -1.66
CA ASP A 92 -12.59 13.66 -1.57
C ASP A 92 -12.49 12.73 -2.81
N ASP A 93 -12.17 13.28 -3.99
CA ASP A 93 -11.78 12.52 -5.21
C ASP A 93 -10.26 12.24 -5.22
N SER A 94 -9.72 11.78 -4.09
CA SER A 94 -8.29 11.46 -3.98
C SER A 94 -7.91 10.24 -4.81
N ALA A 95 -6.70 10.27 -5.36
CA ALA A 95 -6.11 9.07 -5.96
C ALA A 95 -5.59 8.15 -4.85
N ASP A 96 -5.76 6.83 -5.02
CA ASP A 96 -5.28 5.83 -4.07
C ASP A 96 -3.75 5.77 -4.02
N PHE A 97 -3.12 5.96 -5.18
CA PHE A 97 -1.67 6.03 -5.31
C PHE A 97 -1.27 7.27 -6.11
N LEU A 98 -0.35 8.06 -5.55
CA LEU A 98 0.26 9.19 -6.24
C LEU A 98 1.75 8.95 -6.50
N ALA A 99 2.13 8.96 -7.77
CA ALA A 99 3.51 9.16 -8.19
C ALA A 99 3.82 10.66 -8.23
N MET A 100 4.85 11.08 -7.49
CA MET A 100 5.36 12.44 -7.49
C MET A 100 6.84 12.46 -7.11
N PRO A 101 7.58 13.54 -7.40
CA PRO A 101 8.94 13.71 -6.91
C PRO A 101 9.01 13.63 -5.37
N ALA A 102 10.05 12.96 -4.84
CA ALA A 102 10.18 12.70 -3.41
C ALA A 102 10.27 13.99 -2.56
N ASN A 103 10.83 15.06 -3.11
CA ASN A 103 10.85 16.38 -2.46
C ASN A 103 9.44 16.96 -2.30
N VAL A 104 8.57 16.80 -3.31
CA VAL A 104 7.18 17.25 -3.26
C VAL A 104 6.39 16.43 -2.24
N ALA A 105 6.56 15.11 -2.24
CA ALA A 105 5.95 14.23 -1.24
C ALA A 105 6.36 14.61 0.19
N ALA A 106 7.65 14.90 0.42
CA ALA A 106 8.15 15.33 1.72
C ALA A 106 7.54 16.68 2.16
N ILE A 107 7.40 17.64 1.25
CA ILE A 107 6.75 18.93 1.54
C ILE A 107 5.28 18.72 1.96
N LEU A 108 4.53 17.87 1.24
CA LEU A 108 3.13 17.60 1.56
C LEU A 108 2.99 16.88 2.90
N TYR A 109 3.84 15.87 3.16
CA TYR A 109 3.87 15.16 4.45
C TYR A 109 4.15 16.13 5.62
N ASN A 110 5.15 17.01 5.46
CA ASN A 110 5.47 18.02 6.49
C ASN A 110 4.34 19.03 6.71
N LYS A 111 3.44 19.19 5.73
CA LYS A 111 2.23 20.02 5.85
C LYS A 111 1.02 19.26 6.42
N GLY A 112 1.20 18.02 6.86
CA GLY A 112 0.15 17.22 7.51
C GLY A 112 -0.76 16.49 6.53
N VAL A 113 -0.42 16.43 5.24
CA VAL A 113 -1.17 15.58 4.29
C VAL A 113 -0.91 14.10 4.65
N PRO A 114 -1.95 13.26 4.79
CA PRO A 114 -1.84 11.88 5.27
C PRO A 114 -1.27 10.92 4.22
N LEU A 115 -0.02 11.15 3.81
CA LEU A 115 0.69 10.35 2.82
C LEU A 115 1.60 9.30 3.48
N LYS A 116 1.80 8.18 2.81
CA LYS A 116 2.82 7.18 3.15
C LYS A 116 3.68 6.89 1.93
N LEU A 117 5.00 6.89 2.12
CA LEU A 117 5.93 6.49 1.06
C LEU A 117 5.85 4.98 0.86
N LEU A 118 5.51 4.56 -0.37
CA LEU A 118 5.48 3.14 -0.74
C LEU A 118 6.79 2.69 -1.38
N SER A 119 7.28 3.42 -2.39
CA SER A 119 8.47 3.05 -3.15
C SER A 119 9.14 4.25 -3.82
N ILE A 120 10.40 4.07 -4.24
CA ILE A 120 11.15 4.97 -5.12
C ILE A 120 11.53 4.17 -6.37
N PRO A 121 10.71 4.20 -7.44
CA PRO A 121 10.91 3.33 -8.59
C PRO A 121 11.97 3.84 -9.58
N VAL A 122 12.42 5.10 -9.46
CA VAL A 122 13.37 5.71 -10.39
C VAL A 122 14.62 6.16 -9.64
N TRP A 123 15.77 5.71 -10.12
CA TRP A 123 17.09 6.06 -9.59
C TRP A 123 17.96 6.62 -10.71
N GLY A 124 18.78 7.62 -10.38
CA GLY A 124 19.66 8.28 -11.35
C GLY A 124 18.88 9.02 -12.42
N VAL A 125 18.28 10.16 -12.08
CA VAL A 125 17.53 11.02 -13.02
C VAL A 125 18.28 12.30 -13.39
N LEU A 126 19.46 12.52 -12.80
CA LEU A 126 20.24 13.73 -12.95
C LEU A 126 21.66 13.39 -13.37
N TRP A 127 22.11 14.01 -14.46
CA TRP A 127 23.46 13.89 -14.97
C TRP A 127 23.97 15.28 -15.33
N ILE A 128 25.28 15.46 -15.19
CA ILE A 128 25.99 16.62 -15.73
C ILE A 128 26.67 16.16 -17.01
N VAL A 129 26.37 16.84 -18.11
CA VAL A 129 26.98 16.57 -19.41
C VAL A 129 27.80 17.78 -19.82
N SER A 130 29.04 17.55 -20.21
CA SER A 130 29.96 18.61 -20.64
C SER A 130 30.50 18.27 -22.03
N ARG A 131 30.69 19.32 -22.85
CA ARG A 131 31.48 19.23 -24.09
C ARG A 131 32.97 19.49 -23.85
N ASP A 132 33.32 19.99 -22.67
CA ASP A 132 34.71 20.17 -22.22
C ASP A 132 35.20 18.85 -21.60
N ASP A 133 36.13 18.21 -22.29
CA ASP A 133 36.73 16.95 -21.89
C ASP A 133 37.57 17.07 -20.62
N ASN A 134 37.90 18.27 -20.15
CA ASN A 134 38.68 18.47 -18.93
C ASN A 134 37.82 18.41 -17.64
N LEU A 135 36.49 18.46 -17.75
CA LEU A 135 35.58 18.41 -16.59
C LEU A 135 35.16 16.96 -16.34
N LYS A 136 35.78 16.30 -15.35
CA LYS A 136 35.60 14.86 -15.08
C LYS A 136 34.97 14.57 -13.72
N THR A 137 35.07 15.49 -12.78
CA THR A 137 34.57 15.36 -11.42
C THR A 137 33.59 16.47 -11.10
N LEU A 138 32.72 16.26 -10.10
CA LEU A 138 31.79 17.30 -9.66
C LEU A 138 32.52 18.58 -9.19
N ALA A 139 33.74 18.44 -8.65
CA ALA A 139 34.54 19.56 -8.19
C ALA A 139 34.97 20.50 -9.34
N ASP A 140 35.13 19.99 -10.56
CA ASP A 140 35.54 20.77 -11.72
C ASP A 140 34.48 21.79 -12.16
N PHE A 141 33.23 21.58 -11.74
CA PHE A 141 32.10 22.46 -12.01
C PHE A 141 31.94 23.57 -10.95
N LYS A 142 32.77 23.58 -9.89
CA LYS A 142 32.67 24.60 -8.84
C LYS A 142 32.91 26.00 -9.42
N GLY A 143 31.95 26.91 -9.20
CA GLY A 143 32.02 28.29 -9.66
C GLY A 143 31.78 28.47 -11.16
N LYS A 144 31.46 27.39 -11.89
CA LYS A 144 30.99 27.46 -13.27
C LYS A 144 29.48 27.61 -13.29
N GLU A 145 28.97 28.31 -14.29
CA GLU A 145 27.55 28.33 -14.59
C GLU A 145 27.12 26.97 -15.14
N ILE A 146 26.01 26.44 -14.64
CA ILE A 146 25.39 25.19 -15.08
C ILE A 146 23.98 25.56 -15.55
N ALA A 147 23.63 25.17 -16.77
CA ALA A 147 22.30 25.39 -17.37
C ALA A 147 21.36 24.22 -17.08
#